data_AF-K1SH30-F1
#
_entry.id   AF-K1SH30-F1
#
_cell.length_a   1.000
_cell.length_b   1.000
_cell.length_c   1.000
_cell.angle_alpha   90.00
_cell.angle_beta   90.00
_cell.angle_gamma   90.00
#
_symmetry.space_group_name_H-M   'P 1'
#
loop_
_entity.id
_entity.type
_entity.pdbx_description
1 polymer ?
#
loop_
_entity_poly.entity_id
_entity_poly.type
_entity_poly.pdbx_seq_one_letter_code
_entity_poly.pdbx_strand_id
1 'polypeptide(L)' 'VQPPTDKGRRLKLYYMTQASTKPPTFVVFVNDKKLFHFSYERYLVNQLRKEFGLVGTPIRMIAREKIEKNEKSNTK' A
#
# COMPACT_ATOMS: atom_id res chain seq x y z
N VAL A 1 6.66 13.42 3.92
CA VAL A 1 5.94 12.82 5.06
C VAL A 1 6.63 11.51 5.39
N GLN A 2 7.06 11.29 6.63
CA GLN A 2 7.75 10.05 6.99
C GLN A 2 6.73 8.90 7.07
N PRO A 3 7.06 7.70 6.55
CA PRO A 3 6.18 6.54 6.67
C PRO A 3 5.97 6.19 8.16
N PRO A 4 4.75 5.77 8.55
CA PRO A 4 4.46 5.37 9.92
C PRO A 4 5.45 4.28 10.37
N THR A 5 6.03 4.51 11.54
CA THR A 5 6.94 3.56 12.18
C THR A 5 6.25 3.11 13.45
N ASP A 6 5.89 1.83 13.53
CA ASP A 6 5.39 1.23 14.76
C ASP A 6 6.49 0.34 15.34
N LYS A 7 6.86 0.58 16.61
CA LYS A 7 7.78 -0.25 17.40
C LYS A 7 9.07 -0.68 16.66
N GLY A 8 9.72 0.26 15.94
CA GLY A 8 10.98 0.02 15.23
C GLY A 8 10.86 -0.69 13.88
N ARG A 9 9.66 -1.13 13.47
CA ARG A 9 9.41 -1.65 12.13
C ARG A 9 8.93 -0.51 11.24
N ARG A 10 9.73 -0.19 10.22
CA ARG A 10 9.38 0.81 9.20
C ARG A 10 8.49 0.17 8.14
N LEU A 11 7.44 0.89 7.74
CA LEU A 11 6.64 0.53 6.57
C LEU A 11 7.52 0.59 5.32
N LYS A 12 7.66 -0.54 4.62
CA LYS A 12 8.33 -0.64 3.31
C LYS A 12 7.26 -0.83 2.24
N LEU A 13 7.23 0.08 1.27
CA LEU A 13 6.46 -0.03 0.05
C LEU A 13 7.36 -0.69 -0.99
N TYR A 14 6.98 -1.87 -1.50
CA TYR A 14 7.79 -2.55 -2.51
C TYR A 14 7.45 -2.04 -3.91
N TYR A 15 6.19 -2.14 -4.29
CA TYR A 15 5.69 -1.67 -5.58
C TYR A 15 4.18 -1.44 -5.51
N MET A 16 3.68 -0.68 -6.49
CA MET A 16 2.26 -0.40 -6.65
C MET A 16 1.87 -0.72 -8.09
N THR A 17 0.68 -1.31 -8.27
CA THR A 17 0.14 -1.63 -9.60
C THR A 17 -1.31 -1.17 -9.71
N GLN A 18 -1.74 -0.80 -10.92
CA GLN A 18 -3.13 -0.51 -11.21
C GLN A 18 -3.85 -1.81 -11.58
N ALA A 19 -4.75 -2.27 -10.71
CA ALA A 19 -5.52 -3.50 -10.90
C ALA A 19 -6.81 -3.29 -11.71
N SER A 20 -7.38 -2.08 -11.68
CA SER A 20 -8.60 -1.75 -12.44
C SER A 20 -8.64 -0.27 -12.82
N THR A 21 -9.37 0.05 -13.88
CA THR A 21 -9.46 1.40 -14.49
C THR A 21 -10.76 2.12 -14.16
N LYS A 22 -11.89 1.42 -13.95
CA LYS A 22 -13.20 2.02 -13.68
C LYS A 22 -13.91 1.28 -12.52
N PRO A 23 -13.74 1.68 -11.25
CA PRO A 23 -12.95 2.81 -10.75
C PRO A 23 -11.43 2.52 -10.68
N PRO A 24 -10.56 3.54 -10.79
CA PRO A 24 -9.12 3.39 -10.64
C PRO A 24 -8.77 2.72 -9.31
N THR A 25 -8.24 1.50 -9.40
CA THR A 25 -7.92 0.68 -8.23
C THR A 25 -6.44 0.36 -8.21
N PHE A 26 -5.74 0.83 -7.18
CA PHE A 26 -4.32 0.61 -6.97
C PHE A 26 -4.09 -0.45 -5.90
N VAL A 27 -3.27 -1.44 -6.22
CA VAL A 27 -2.81 -2.44 -5.26
C VAL A 27 -1.39 -2.10 -4.87
N VAL A 28 -1.16 -1.91 -3.58
CA VAL A 28 0.15 -1.57 -2.99
C VAL A 28 0.67 -2.79 -2.26
N PHE A 29 1.89 -3.20 -2.60
CA PHE A 29 2.56 -4.29 -1.91
C PHE A 29 3.44 -3.72 -0.79
N VAL A 30 3.13 -4.11 0.43
CA VAL A 30 3.80 -3.66 1.66
C VAL A 30 4.42 -4.83 2.41
N ASN A 31 5.32 -4.54 3.35
CA ASN A 31 5.87 -5.54 4.25
C ASN A 31 4.87 -6.02 5.31
N ASP A 32 4.13 -5.11 5.92
CA ASP A 32 3.14 -5.43 6.96
C ASP A 32 1.94 -4.51 6.80
N LYS A 33 0.74 -5.08 6.62
CA LYS A 33 -0.50 -4.34 6.43
C LYS A 33 -0.92 -3.63 7.71
N LYS A 34 -0.52 -4.12 8.88
CA LYS A 34 -0.83 -3.47 10.17
C LYS A 34 -0.09 -2.13 10.32
N LEU A 35 1.09 -2.01 9.72
CA LEU A 35 1.84 -0.74 9.65
C LEU A 35 1.22 0.25 8.65
N PHE A 36 0.41 -0.23 7.71
CA PHE A 36 -0.22 0.60 6.70
C PHE A 36 -1.51 1.23 7.23
N HIS A 37 -1.36 2.31 7.98
CA HIS A 37 -2.47 3.03 8.58
C HIS A 37 -3.26 3.87 7.55
N PHE A 38 -4.56 4.08 7.79
CA PHE A 38 -5.48 4.79 6.88
C PHE A 38 -5.02 6.23 6.56
N SER A 39 -4.29 6.86 7.47
CA SER A 39 -3.76 8.22 7.27
C SER A 39 -2.71 8.24 6.15
N TYR A 40 -1.86 7.22 6.10
CA TYR A 40 -0.85 7.08 5.05
C TYR A 40 -1.48 6.65 3.72
N GLU A 41 -2.52 5.81 3.76
CA GLU A 41 -3.34 5.50 2.60
C GLU A 41 -3.95 6.77 1.97
N ARG A 42 -4.61 7.61 2.78
CA ARG A 42 -5.19 8.87 2.32
C ARG A 42 -4.14 9.81 1.74
N TYR A 43 -2.95 9.86 2.35
CA TYR A 43 -1.83 10.64 1.82
C TYR A 43 -1.44 10.17 0.42
N LEU A 44 -1.25 8.86 0.21
CA LEU A 44 -0.90 8.29 -1.11
C LEU A 44 -2.01 8.51 -2.14
N VAL A 45 -3.27 8.29 -1.77
CA VAL A 45 -4.43 8.53 -2.64
C VAL A 45 -4.50 10.00 -3.07
N ASN A 46 -4.25 10.94 -2.15
CA ASN A 46 -4.26 12.35 -2.46
C ASN A 46 -3.09 12.75 -3.38
N GLN A 47 -1.92 12.12 -3.23
CA GLN A 47 -0.81 12.33 -4.15
C GLN A 47 -1.13 11.79 -5.55
N LEU A 48 -1.66 10.57 -5.65
CA LEU A 48 -2.09 10.00 -6.94
C LEU A 48 -3.15 10.88 -7.62
N ARG A 49 -4.08 11.44 -6.84
CA ARG A 49 -5.09 12.36 -7.37
C ARG A 49 -4.47 13.64 -7.95
N LYS A 50 -3.45 14.20 -7.28
CA LYS A 50 -2.76 15.42 -7.72
C LYS A 50 -1.91 15.19 -8.96
N GLU A 51 -1.12 14.11 -8.98
CA GLU A 51 -0.21 13.79 -10.08
C GLU A 51 -0.95 13.39 -11.36
N PHE A 52 -2.00 12.56 -11.25
CA PHE A 52 -2.72 12.03 -12.41
C PHE A 52 -4.02 12.79 -12.74
N GLY A 53 -4.33 13.86 -12.02
CA GLY A 53 -5.54 14.67 -12.28
C GLY A 53 -6.85 13.90 -12.16
N LEU A 54 -6.91 12.87 -11.30
CA LEU A 54 -8.07 11.98 -11.14
C LEU A 54 -9.20 12.65 -10.33
N VAL A 55 -9.75 13.73 -10.89
CA VAL A 55 -10.85 14.51 -10.31
C VAL A 55 -12.19 13.92 -10.76
N GLY A 56 -13.09 13.66 -9.81
CA GLY A 56 -14.44 13.15 -10.09
C GLY A 56 -14.61 11.63 -9.99
N THR A 57 -13.53 10.85 -9.96
CA THR A 57 -13.58 9.38 -9.77
C THR A 57 -13.05 8.98 -8.39
N PRO A 58 -13.73 8.07 -7.67
CA PRO A 58 -13.19 7.51 -6.44
C PRO A 58 -11.95 6.65 -6.78
N ILE A 59 -10.84 6.92 -6.09
CA ILE A 59 -9.62 6.11 -6.18
C ILE A 59 -9.69 5.07 -5.07
N ARG A 60 -9.58 3.80 -5.43
CA ARG A 60 -9.52 2.68 -4.48
C ARG A 60 -8.07 2.28 -4.26
N MET A 61 -7.65 2.12 -3.01
CA MET A 61 -6.33 1.61 -2.65
C MET A 61 -6.48 0.33 -1.84
N ILE A 62 -5.71 -0.69 -2.21
CA ILE A 62 -5.72 -1.99 -1.53
C ILE A 62 -4.29 -2.30 -1.13
N ALA A 63 -4.01 -2.34 0.16
CA ALA A 63 -2.73 -2.81 0.68
C ALA A 63 -2.73 -4.35 0.75
N ARG A 64 -1.72 -4.97 0.14
CA ARG A 64 -1.42 -6.40 0.24
C ARG A 64 -0.04 -6.59 0.84
N GLU A 65 0.10 -7.57 1.70
CA GLU A 65 1.42 -7.98 2.18
C GLU A 65 2.11 -8.76 1.08
N LYS A 66 3.37 -8.40 0.81
CA LYS A 66 4.22 -9.21 -0.05
C LYS A 66 4.53 -10.49 0.73
N ILE A 67 4.06 -11.63 0.22
CA ILE A 67 4.49 -12.93 0.72
C ILE A 67 5.95 -13.09 0.31
N GLU A 68 6.88 -12.69 1.16
CA GLU A 68 8.24 -13.19 1.06
C GLU A 68 8.17 -14.68 1.37
N LYS A 69 8.38 -15.53 0.35
CA LYS A 69 8.66 -16.95 0.54
C LYS A 69 10.01 -17.09 1.24
N ASN A 70 10.10 -16.67 2.50
CA ASN A 70 11.13 -17.17 3.39
C ASN A 70 10.59 -18.52 3.89
N GLU A 71 11.16 -19.56 3.29
CA GLU A 71 11.09 -20.99 3.58
C GLU A 71 10.19 -21.51 4.70
N LYS A 72 9.49 -22.59 4.35
CA LYS A 72 9.05 -23.63 5.28
C LYS A 72 10.29 -24.17 6.04
N SER A 73 10.51 -23.82 7.31
CA SER A 73 11.50 -24.51 8.15
C SER A 73 11.32 -24.21 9.65
N ASN A 74 10.15 -24.54 10.20
CA ASN A 74 9.98 -25.05 11.58
C ASN A 74 8.47 -25.29 11.75
N THR A 75 8.00 -26.52 11.81
CA THR A 75 8.15 -27.33 13.01
C THR A 75 8.02 -28.81 12.63
N LYS A 76 8.82 -29.60 13.37
CA LYS A 76 8.95 -31.06 13.38
C LYS A 76 7.63 -31.82 13.34
#